data_AF-A0A1I7RI97-F1
#
_entry.id   AF-A0A1I7RI97-F1
#
_cell.length_a   1.000
_cell.length_b   1.000
_cell.length_c   1.000
_cell.angle_alpha   90.00
_cell.angle_beta   90.00
_cell.angle_gamma   90.00
#
_symmetry.space_group_name_H-M   'P 1'
#
loop_
_entity.id
_entity.type
_entity.pdbx_description
1 polymer ?
#
loop_
_entity_poly.entity_id
_entity_poly.type
_entity_poly.pdbx_seq_one_letter_code
_entity_poly.pdbx_strand_id
1 'polypeptide(L)'
;MKVIERVMSLRTTDDIISRYMPETLNEHEYIELGQRACSQIKTLVESDWAECWSQLEWDEADVKVYSRKSAEFEEAKENMLMLVMDLPTSVEHLERLLFPWFEFRVKWDEMLAMANVIERLSEETFVMRHVVKKRLALSSRDAIDATSVYRQDDGSVIMGSTGTEHGKWGPQEGFVRTKQYLGGYYFRPIDENNTKFMMIFCADLNLPIPRFISNMVAKLKPRLMVEKARNLAKAVNKYPL
;
A
#
# COMPACT_ATOMS: atom_id res chain seq x y z
N MET A 1 -32.85 35.50 -35.46
CA MET A 1 -33.32 34.13 -35.18
C MET A 1 -32.27 33.14 -35.72
N LYS A 2 -31.16 32.98 -35.00
CA LYS A 2 -30.02 32.12 -35.36
C LYS A 2 -29.31 31.69 -34.08
N VAL A 3 -29.92 30.79 -33.33
CA VAL A 3 -29.30 29.98 -32.28
C VAL A 3 -30.16 28.71 -32.22
N ILE A 4 -29.54 27.56 -31.97
CA ILE A 4 -30.15 26.22 -31.83
C ILE A 4 -30.23 25.42 -33.14
N GLU A 5 -29.08 25.19 -33.78
CA GLU A 5 -28.82 23.96 -34.53
C GLU A 5 -27.36 23.54 -34.30
N ARG A 6 -27.04 23.09 -33.08
CA ARG A 6 -25.77 22.37 -32.87
C ARG A 6 -25.67 21.57 -31.57
N VAL A 7 -26.65 20.77 -31.21
CA VAL A 7 -26.41 19.64 -30.30
C VAL A 7 -27.43 18.57 -30.62
N MET A 8 -26.97 17.41 -31.10
CA MET A 8 -27.54 16.06 -30.91
C MET A 8 -26.87 15.10 -31.90
N SER A 9 -25.56 14.89 -31.76
CA SER A 9 -25.01 13.57 -32.10
C SER A 9 -25.25 12.71 -30.85
N LEU A 10 -26.23 11.83 -30.93
CA LEU A 10 -26.48 10.81 -29.91
C LEU A 10 -25.18 10.02 -29.71
N ARG A 11 -24.49 10.29 -28.60
CA ARG A 11 -23.40 9.42 -28.13
C ARG A 11 -24.06 8.15 -27.66
N THR A 12 -23.60 7.02 -28.18
CA THR A 12 -24.12 5.71 -27.81
C THR A 12 -23.92 5.50 -26.31
N THR A 13 -24.78 4.69 -25.69
CA THR A 13 -24.62 4.30 -24.28
C THR A 13 -23.24 3.67 -24.04
N ASP A 14 -22.66 3.03 -25.06
CA ASP A 14 -21.31 2.46 -25.04
C ASP A 14 -20.20 3.52 -24.89
N ASP A 15 -20.32 4.68 -25.55
CA ASP A 15 -19.37 5.81 -25.40
C ASP A 15 -19.41 6.45 -24.01
N ILE A 16 -20.55 6.32 -23.31
CA ILE A 16 -20.71 6.77 -21.93
C ILE A 16 -20.15 5.70 -20.99
N ILE A 17 -20.44 4.42 -21.23
CA ILE A 17 -19.94 3.31 -20.41
C ILE A 17 -18.41 3.21 -20.48
N SER A 18 -17.79 3.37 -21.67
CA SER A 18 -16.33 3.29 -21.81
C SER A 18 -15.59 4.46 -21.15
N ARG A 19 -16.24 5.60 -20.91
CA ARG A 19 -15.65 6.74 -20.19
C ARG A 19 -15.68 6.62 -18.67
N TYR A 20 -16.52 5.72 -18.13
CA TYR A 20 -16.71 5.53 -16.70
C TYR A 20 -16.26 4.15 -16.20
N MET A 21 -16.00 3.21 -17.11
CA MET A 21 -15.35 1.94 -16.79
C MET A 21 -13.84 2.13 -16.93
N PRO A 22 -13.07 2.08 -15.83
CA PRO A 22 -11.62 2.08 -15.94
C PRO A 22 -11.17 0.92 -16.84
N GLU A 23 -10.19 1.16 -17.71
CA GLU A 23 -9.61 0.11 -18.54
C GLU A 23 -9.11 -1.01 -17.61
N THR A 24 -9.66 -2.20 -17.78
CA THR A 24 -9.22 -3.36 -17.01
C THR A 24 -7.93 -3.85 -17.64
N LEU A 25 -6.86 -3.85 -16.86
CA LEU A 25 -5.61 -4.45 -17.29
C LEU A 25 -5.82 -5.94 -17.55
N ASN A 26 -5.05 -6.50 -18.47
CA ASN A 26 -5.03 -7.94 -18.65
C ASN A 26 -4.20 -8.62 -17.52
N GLU A 27 -4.32 -9.94 -17.41
CA GLU A 27 -3.64 -10.73 -16.37
C GLU A 27 -2.12 -10.50 -16.35
N HIS A 28 -1.49 -10.46 -17.52
CA HIS A 28 -0.05 -10.27 -17.65
C HIS A 28 0.40 -8.89 -17.11
N GLU A 29 -0.36 -7.83 -17.42
CA GLU A 29 -0.08 -6.49 -16.94
C GLU A 29 -0.18 -6.38 -15.40
N TYR A 30 -1.17 -7.02 -14.78
CA TYR A 30 -1.26 -7.06 -13.31
C TYR A 30 -0.09 -7.84 -12.69
N ILE A 31 0.31 -8.97 -13.29
CA ILE A 31 1.47 -9.75 -12.83
C ILE A 31 2.75 -8.90 -12.90
N GLU A 32 2.98 -8.22 -14.02
CA GLU A 32 4.13 -7.33 -14.18
C GLU A 32 4.13 -6.19 -13.16
N LEU A 33 2.97 -5.61 -12.85
CA LEU A 33 2.86 -4.55 -11.83
C LEU A 33 3.26 -5.07 -10.44
N GLY A 34 2.72 -6.22 -10.01
CA GLY A 34 3.05 -6.80 -8.71
C GLY A 34 4.52 -7.21 -8.58
N GLN A 35 5.08 -7.86 -9.61
CA GLN A 35 6.49 -8.27 -9.62
C GLN A 35 7.44 -7.07 -9.63
N ARG A 36 7.10 -6.02 -10.36
CA ARG A 36 7.84 -4.76 -10.36
C ARG A 36 7.80 -4.11 -8.99
N ALA A 37 6.66 -4.11 -8.30
CA ALA A 37 6.55 -3.59 -6.95
C ALA A 37 7.49 -4.33 -5.97
N CYS A 38 7.54 -5.66 -6.02
CA CYS A 38 8.51 -6.43 -5.23
C CYS A 38 9.96 -6.04 -5.55
N SER A 39 10.29 -5.92 -6.84
CA SER A 39 11.63 -5.55 -7.29
C SER A 39 12.04 -4.17 -6.81
N GLN A 40 11.13 -3.18 -6.89
CA GLN A 40 11.35 -1.83 -6.39
C GLN A 40 11.55 -1.82 -4.86
N ILE A 41 10.72 -2.52 -4.10
CA ILE A 41 10.90 -2.64 -2.64
C ILE A 41 12.27 -3.21 -2.31
N LYS A 42 12.69 -4.28 -3.01
CA LYS A 42 14.01 -4.89 -2.83
C LYS A 42 15.11 -3.86 -3.02
N THR A 43 15.11 -3.16 -4.16
CA THR A 43 16.10 -2.12 -4.48
C THR A 43 16.15 -1.02 -3.43
N LEU A 44 14.98 -0.56 -2.95
CA LEU A 44 14.89 0.52 -1.97
C LEU A 44 15.37 0.13 -0.57
N VAL A 45 15.11 -1.11 -0.16
CA VAL A 45 15.49 -1.64 1.14
C VAL A 45 16.98 -2.02 1.17
N GLU A 46 17.54 -2.42 0.04
CA GLU A 46 18.95 -2.82 -0.08
C GLU A 46 19.87 -1.67 -0.53
N SER A 47 19.34 -0.49 -0.77
CA SER A 47 20.15 0.68 -1.11
C SER A 47 21.01 1.14 0.07
N ASP A 48 21.98 2.02 -0.17
CA ASP A 48 22.65 2.74 0.92
C ASP A 48 21.67 3.70 1.58
N TRP A 49 21.27 3.42 2.82
CA TRP A 49 20.27 4.25 3.52
C TRP A 49 20.78 5.64 3.86
N ALA A 50 22.09 5.82 4.12
CA ALA A 50 22.64 7.12 4.43
C ALA A 50 22.54 8.08 3.23
N GLU A 51 22.67 7.54 2.02
CA GLU A 51 22.55 8.31 0.77
C GLU A 51 21.09 8.42 0.31
N CYS A 52 20.33 7.32 0.39
CA CYS A 52 19.03 7.20 -0.25
C CYS A 52 17.85 7.61 0.64
N TRP A 53 18.01 7.62 1.97
CA TRP A 53 16.95 7.88 2.95
C TRP A 53 17.34 9.05 3.84
N SER A 54 17.27 10.25 3.27
CA SER A 54 17.90 11.47 3.81
C SER A 54 17.21 12.09 5.03
N GLN A 55 15.99 11.68 5.38
CA GLN A 55 15.25 12.25 6.50
C GLN A 55 14.84 11.17 7.50
N LEU A 56 15.22 11.33 8.75
CA LEU A 56 14.77 10.49 9.87
C LEU A 56 13.57 11.16 10.53
N GLU A 57 12.38 10.60 10.31
CA GLU A 57 11.10 11.11 10.85
C GLU A 57 10.82 10.61 12.27
N TRP A 58 11.35 9.43 12.60
CA TRP A 58 11.16 8.79 13.89
C TRP A 58 12.39 7.95 14.25
N ASP A 59 12.85 8.08 15.50
CA ASP A 59 13.98 7.32 16.04
C ASP A 59 13.70 6.96 17.50
N GLU A 60 13.14 5.77 17.70
CA GLU A 60 13.03 5.15 19.01
C GLU A 60 13.74 3.79 18.98
N ALA A 61 14.09 3.26 20.16
CA ALA A 61 14.95 2.08 20.28
C ALA A 61 14.44 0.85 19.51
N ASP A 62 13.12 0.73 19.33
CA ASP A 62 12.44 -0.39 18.68
C ASP A 62 12.02 -0.09 17.23
N VAL A 63 11.91 1.18 16.83
CA VAL A 63 11.34 1.56 15.54
C VAL A 63 11.98 2.82 14.96
N LYS A 64 12.36 2.74 13.69
CA LYS A 64 12.85 3.87 12.91
C LYS A 64 11.95 4.11 11.71
N VAL A 65 11.71 5.38 11.39
CA VAL A 65 11.00 5.77 10.17
C VAL A 65 11.84 6.78 9.41
N TYR A 66 12.16 6.45 8.18
CA TYR A 66 12.82 7.33 7.24
C TYR A 66 11.82 7.86 6.23
N SER A 67 12.06 9.05 5.71
CA SER A 67 11.31 9.62 4.60
C SER A 67 12.23 10.18 3.53
N ARG A 68 11.70 10.26 2.32
CA ARG A 68 12.30 10.98 1.20
C ARG A 68 11.23 11.38 0.19
N LYS A 69 11.53 12.39 -0.62
CA LYS A 69 10.78 12.60 -1.88
C LYS A 69 11.10 11.42 -2.80
N SER A 70 10.07 10.79 -3.39
CA SER A 70 10.32 9.70 -4.33
C SER A 70 10.91 10.25 -5.64
N ALA A 71 12.00 9.64 -6.10
CA ALA A 71 12.55 9.87 -7.43
C ALA A 71 11.91 8.94 -8.46
N GLU A 72 11.36 7.81 -8.02
CA GLU A 72 10.69 6.79 -8.83
C GLU A 72 9.28 7.22 -9.26
N PHE A 73 8.65 8.09 -8.46
CA PHE A 73 7.27 8.54 -8.65
C PHE A 73 7.24 10.07 -8.58
N GLU A 74 7.64 10.73 -9.67
CA GLU A 74 7.76 12.19 -9.75
C GLU A 74 6.43 12.90 -9.45
N GLU A 75 5.31 12.24 -9.74
CA GLU A 75 3.97 12.77 -9.52
C GLU A 75 3.44 12.54 -8.10
N ALA A 76 4.15 11.77 -7.27
CA ALA A 76 3.81 11.60 -5.86
C ALA A 76 3.92 12.94 -5.13
N LYS A 77 2.83 13.35 -4.48
CA LYS A 77 2.74 14.63 -3.76
C LYS A 77 3.27 14.50 -2.35
N GLU A 78 3.21 13.30 -1.80
CA GLU A 78 3.63 12.99 -0.45
C GLU A 78 4.94 12.19 -0.44
N ASN A 79 5.76 12.36 0.61
CA ASN A 79 7.01 11.63 0.76
C ASN A 79 6.76 10.11 0.83
N MET A 80 7.70 9.37 0.26
CA MET A 80 7.83 7.93 0.50
C MET A 80 8.41 7.71 1.89
N LEU A 81 7.89 6.71 2.59
CA LEU A 81 8.32 6.33 3.93
C LEU A 81 8.89 4.91 3.94
N MET A 82 9.93 4.71 4.74
CA MET A 82 10.44 3.39 5.10
C MET A 82 10.45 3.25 6.62
N LEU A 83 9.73 2.25 7.14
CA LEU A 83 9.83 1.87 8.55
C LEU A 83 10.72 0.64 8.69
N VAL A 84 11.52 0.62 9.76
CA VAL A 84 12.43 -0.48 10.11
C VAL A 84 12.25 -0.82 11.58
N MET A 85 12.10 -2.11 11.89
CA MET A 85 11.96 -2.65 13.23
C MET A 85 12.45 -4.10 13.25
N ASP A 86 13.15 -4.50 14.31
CA ASP A 86 13.47 -5.91 14.55
C ASP A 86 12.36 -6.52 15.42
N LEU A 87 11.84 -7.68 15.02
CA LEU A 87 10.76 -8.38 15.72
C LEU A 87 11.24 -9.76 16.20
N PRO A 88 10.92 -10.15 17.44
CA PRO A 88 11.26 -11.48 17.98
C PRO A 88 10.27 -12.53 17.47
N THR A 89 10.28 -12.77 16.17
CA THR A 89 9.50 -13.81 15.52
C THR A 89 10.13 -14.28 14.21
N SER A 90 9.71 -15.46 13.72
CA SER A 90 10.08 -15.96 12.39
C SER A 90 9.38 -15.23 11.24
N VAL A 91 9.95 -15.36 10.04
CA VAL A 91 9.39 -14.84 8.78
C VAL A 91 8.00 -15.44 8.51
N GLU A 92 7.85 -16.76 8.67
CA GLU A 92 6.59 -17.47 8.47
C GLU A 92 5.46 -16.89 9.32
N HIS A 93 5.76 -16.57 10.58
CA HIS A 93 4.77 -15.97 11.47
C HIS A 93 4.37 -14.56 11.00
N LEU A 94 5.32 -13.76 10.51
CA LEU A 94 5.01 -12.44 9.94
C LEU A 94 4.14 -12.55 8.68
N GLU A 95 4.40 -13.52 7.79
CA GLU A 95 3.54 -13.79 6.64
C GLU A 95 2.10 -14.03 7.10
N ARG A 96 1.90 -14.89 8.12
CA ARG A 96 0.56 -15.17 8.68
C ARG A 96 -0.12 -13.93 9.26
N LEU A 97 0.64 -13.06 9.91
CA LEU A 97 0.10 -11.83 10.51
C LEU A 97 -0.23 -10.73 9.48
N LEU A 98 0.50 -10.66 8.37
CA LEU A 98 0.46 -9.52 7.44
C LEU A 98 -0.19 -9.83 6.09
N PHE A 99 -0.12 -11.06 5.60
CA PHE A 99 -0.62 -11.34 4.27
C PHE A 99 -2.15 -11.39 4.26
N PRO A 100 -2.80 -10.67 3.34
CA PRO A 100 -4.27 -10.55 3.31
C PRO A 100 -5.07 -11.84 3.15
N TRP A 101 -4.47 -12.91 2.62
CA TRP A 101 -5.14 -14.21 2.51
C TRP A 101 -5.15 -15.01 3.82
N PHE A 102 -4.46 -14.54 4.86
CA PHE A 102 -4.64 -15.04 6.22
C PHE A 102 -5.59 -14.14 7.01
N GLU A 103 -6.24 -14.74 8.00
CA GLU A 103 -7.29 -14.08 8.78
C GLU A 103 -6.78 -13.10 9.84
N PHE A 104 -5.47 -13.02 10.08
CA PHE A 104 -4.95 -12.33 11.26
C PHE A 104 -4.83 -10.83 11.08
N ARG A 105 -4.52 -10.32 9.89
CA ARG A 105 -4.25 -8.89 9.69
C ARG A 105 -5.40 -8.00 10.17
N VAL A 106 -6.63 -8.34 9.79
CA VAL A 106 -7.84 -7.59 10.20
C VAL A 106 -8.13 -7.67 11.71
N LYS A 107 -7.57 -8.66 12.43
CA LYS A 107 -7.76 -8.84 13.88
C LYS A 107 -6.86 -7.94 14.73
N TRP A 108 -5.78 -7.41 14.17
CA TRP A 108 -4.82 -6.56 14.92
C TRP A 108 -4.54 -5.21 14.26
N ASP A 109 -4.68 -5.08 12.94
CA ASP A 109 -4.48 -3.82 12.25
C ASP A 109 -5.69 -2.91 12.49
N GLU A 110 -5.58 -2.08 13.52
CA GLU A 110 -6.65 -1.18 13.95
C GLU A 110 -7.09 -0.21 12.85
N MET A 111 -6.24 0.09 11.87
CA MET A 111 -6.57 0.95 10.74
C MET A 111 -7.31 0.22 9.62
N LEU A 112 -7.13 -1.09 9.49
CA LEU A 112 -7.68 -1.88 8.41
C LEU A 112 -9.12 -2.31 8.72
N ALA A 113 -10.06 -1.96 7.83
CA ALA A 113 -11.43 -2.46 7.88
C ALA A 113 -11.56 -3.80 7.14
N MET A 114 -10.85 -3.94 6.01
CA MET A 114 -10.95 -5.08 5.11
C MET A 114 -9.71 -5.18 4.24
N ALA A 115 -9.27 -6.39 3.94
CA ALA A 115 -8.29 -6.70 2.89
C ALA A 115 -8.71 -7.99 2.20
N ASN A 116 -9.22 -7.91 0.98
CA ASN A 116 -9.77 -9.04 0.26
C ASN A 116 -9.01 -9.26 -1.04
N VAL A 117 -8.66 -10.52 -1.32
CA VAL A 117 -8.28 -10.95 -2.67
C VAL A 117 -9.54 -10.84 -3.53
N ILE A 118 -9.54 -9.95 -4.52
CA ILE A 118 -10.64 -9.82 -5.48
C ILE A 118 -10.40 -10.65 -6.74
N GLU A 119 -9.14 -10.91 -7.06
CA GLU A 119 -8.72 -11.80 -8.13
C GLU A 119 -7.38 -12.45 -7.79
N ARG A 120 -7.25 -13.75 -8.02
CA ARG A 120 -5.98 -14.47 -7.91
C ARG A 120 -5.50 -14.76 -9.33
N LEU A 121 -4.34 -14.22 -9.68
CA LEU A 121 -3.76 -14.32 -11.03
C LEU A 121 -2.74 -15.46 -11.11
N SER A 122 -2.03 -15.72 -10.01
CA SER A 122 -1.11 -16.87 -9.88
C SER A 122 -1.02 -17.32 -8.42
N GLU A 123 -0.09 -18.23 -8.12
CA GLU A 123 0.23 -18.59 -6.73
C GLU A 123 0.74 -17.40 -5.92
N GLU A 124 1.48 -16.51 -6.58
CA GLU A 124 2.21 -15.41 -5.95
C GLU A 124 1.67 -14.02 -6.30
N THR A 125 0.71 -13.88 -7.22
CA THR A 125 0.17 -12.58 -7.66
C THR A 125 -1.34 -12.50 -7.54
N PHE A 126 -1.81 -11.38 -6.99
CA PHE A 126 -3.18 -11.11 -6.60
C PHE A 126 -3.58 -9.69 -6.98
N VAL A 127 -4.85 -9.49 -7.32
CA VAL A 127 -5.49 -8.17 -7.25
C VAL A 127 -6.23 -8.10 -5.93
N MET A 128 -5.93 -7.05 -5.16
CA MET A 128 -6.38 -6.87 -3.79
C MET A 128 -7.28 -5.64 -3.68
N ARG A 129 -8.29 -5.71 -2.80
CA ARG A 129 -9.00 -4.53 -2.32
C ARG A 129 -8.71 -4.32 -0.84
N HIS A 130 -8.15 -3.17 -0.52
CA HIS A 130 -7.94 -2.72 0.86
C HIS A 130 -8.94 -1.61 1.22
N VAL A 131 -9.49 -1.68 2.43
CA VAL A 131 -10.33 -0.60 2.98
C VAL A 131 -9.78 -0.20 4.34
N VAL A 132 -9.51 1.09 4.48
CA VAL A 132 -9.04 1.71 5.73
C VAL A 132 -10.24 2.32 6.44
N LYS A 133 -10.35 2.05 7.75
CA LYS A 133 -11.42 2.58 8.60
C LYS A 133 -11.45 4.10 8.58
N LYS A 134 -12.66 4.65 8.77
CA LYS A 134 -12.86 6.08 9.04
C LYS A 134 -12.04 6.50 10.27
N ARG A 135 -11.24 7.56 10.16
CA ARG A 135 -10.61 8.23 11.32
C ARG A 135 -11.07 9.68 11.40
N LEU A 136 -11.58 10.07 12.56
CA LEU A 136 -12.06 11.42 12.84
C LEU A 136 -13.10 11.87 11.78
N ALA A 137 -12.96 13.11 11.27
CA ALA A 137 -13.82 13.68 10.24
C ALA A 137 -13.48 13.23 8.81
N LEU A 138 -12.48 12.37 8.63
CA LEU A 138 -12.02 11.96 7.31
C LEU A 138 -12.78 10.70 6.85
N SER A 139 -13.31 10.71 5.63
CA SER A 139 -14.01 9.56 4.99
C SER A 139 -13.18 8.27 4.98
N SER A 140 -13.80 7.11 4.77
CA SER A 140 -13.04 5.87 4.58
C SER A 140 -12.23 5.93 3.29
N ARG A 141 -11.12 5.19 3.22
CA ARG A 141 -10.33 5.06 2.00
C ARG A 141 -10.40 3.64 1.49
N ASP A 142 -10.38 3.50 0.17
CA ASP A 142 -10.12 2.22 -0.46
C ASP A 142 -8.95 2.30 -1.45
N ALA A 143 -8.32 1.15 -1.66
CA ALA A 143 -7.28 0.95 -2.66
C ALA A 143 -7.58 -0.36 -3.40
N ILE A 144 -7.27 -0.37 -4.69
CA ILE A 144 -7.18 -1.58 -5.50
C ILE A 144 -5.73 -1.70 -5.89
N ASP A 145 -5.11 -2.85 -5.60
CA ASP A 145 -3.67 -3.01 -5.74
C ASP A 145 -3.34 -4.33 -6.45
N ALA A 146 -2.44 -4.28 -7.43
CA ALA A 146 -1.73 -5.47 -7.89
C ALA A 146 -0.65 -5.79 -6.87
N THR A 147 -0.68 -7.00 -6.31
CA THR A 147 0.22 -7.43 -5.24
C THR A 147 0.90 -8.73 -5.61
N SER A 148 2.22 -8.79 -5.47
CA SER A 148 2.97 -10.04 -5.58
C SER A 148 3.74 -10.37 -4.31
N VAL A 149 4.08 -11.65 -4.15
CA VAL A 149 5.04 -12.14 -3.17
C VAL A 149 6.24 -12.73 -3.89
N TYR A 150 7.43 -12.48 -3.35
CA TYR A 150 8.69 -13.03 -3.83
C TYR A 150 9.48 -13.56 -2.64
N ARG A 151 9.90 -14.83 -2.74
CA ARG A 151 10.70 -15.52 -1.71
C ARG A 151 12.11 -15.71 -2.24
N GLN A 152 13.09 -15.40 -1.41
CA GLN A 152 14.51 -15.45 -1.75
C GLN A 152 15.18 -16.68 -1.15
N ASP A 153 16.30 -17.09 -1.75
CA ASP A 153 17.09 -18.24 -1.31
C ASP A 153 17.66 -18.06 0.10
N ASP A 154 17.85 -16.82 0.56
CA ASP A 154 18.32 -16.48 1.91
C ASP A 154 17.20 -16.52 2.97
N GLY A 155 15.99 -16.94 2.58
CA GLY A 155 14.81 -16.96 3.46
C GLY A 155 14.11 -15.62 3.60
N SER A 156 14.58 -14.56 2.95
CA SER A 156 13.89 -13.28 2.92
C SER A 156 12.61 -13.36 2.08
N VAL A 157 11.58 -12.63 2.49
CA VAL A 157 10.29 -12.56 1.79
C VAL A 157 9.92 -11.11 1.52
N ILE A 158 9.50 -10.83 0.30
CA ILE A 158 9.05 -9.52 -0.15
C ILE A 158 7.59 -9.63 -0.58
N MET A 159 6.74 -8.75 -0.06
CA MET A 159 5.39 -8.55 -0.57
C MET A 159 5.29 -7.12 -1.10
N GLY A 160 5.08 -6.96 -2.40
CA GLY A 160 4.99 -5.65 -3.05
C GLY A 160 3.63 -5.40 -3.67
N SER A 161 3.14 -4.18 -3.51
CA SER A 161 1.83 -3.73 -3.98
C SER A 161 1.93 -2.39 -4.69
N THR A 162 1.25 -2.26 -5.82
CA THR A 162 1.07 -0.98 -6.55
C THR A 162 -0.40 -0.79 -6.89
N GLY A 163 -0.88 0.44 -6.71
CA GLY A 163 -2.26 0.80 -6.98
C GLY A 163 -2.61 0.64 -8.46
N THR A 164 -3.79 0.12 -8.73
CA THR A 164 -4.30 -0.13 -10.07
C THR A 164 -5.81 0.06 -10.12
N GLU A 165 -6.39 -0.10 -11.30
CA GLU A 165 -7.83 -0.13 -11.51
C GLU A 165 -8.27 -1.56 -11.82
N HIS A 166 -9.57 -1.84 -11.68
CA HIS A 166 -10.13 -3.15 -11.99
C HIS A 166 -11.59 -2.96 -12.43
N GLY A 167 -11.98 -3.55 -13.58
CA GLY A 167 -13.26 -3.24 -14.22
C GLY A 167 -14.50 -3.48 -13.36
N LYS A 168 -14.45 -4.47 -12.47
CA LYS A 168 -15.55 -4.76 -11.52
C LYS A 168 -15.53 -3.91 -10.25
N TRP A 169 -14.48 -3.12 -10.01
CA TRP A 169 -14.22 -2.41 -8.75
C TRP A 169 -13.83 -0.94 -8.96
N GLY A 170 -14.71 -0.21 -9.65
CA GLY A 170 -14.62 1.26 -9.79
C GLY A 170 -14.78 2.02 -8.46
N PRO A 171 -14.71 3.36 -8.49
CA PRO A 171 -14.93 4.19 -7.31
C PRO A 171 -16.29 3.90 -6.64
N GLN A 172 -16.29 3.74 -5.32
CA GLN A 172 -17.51 3.43 -4.55
C GLN A 172 -17.93 4.63 -3.68
N GLU A 173 -19.23 4.88 -3.61
CA GLU A 173 -19.79 5.92 -2.75
C GLU A 173 -19.35 5.71 -1.28
N GLY A 174 -18.99 6.81 -0.61
CA GLY A 174 -18.51 6.78 0.78
C GLY A 174 -17.02 6.46 0.96
N PHE A 175 -16.31 6.08 -0.12
CA PHE A 175 -14.86 5.85 -0.11
C PHE A 175 -14.11 6.88 -0.95
N VAL A 176 -12.94 7.30 -0.47
CA VAL A 176 -11.97 8.05 -1.27
C VAL A 176 -10.90 7.09 -1.75
N ARG A 177 -10.78 6.90 -3.07
CA ARG A 177 -9.75 6.06 -3.68
C ARG A 177 -8.37 6.69 -3.45
N THR A 178 -7.47 5.95 -2.81
CA THR A 178 -6.06 6.36 -2.67
C THR A 178 -5.28 6.03 -3.93
N LYS A 179 -4.32 6.89 -4.28
CA LYS A 179 -3.33 6.55 -5.32
C LYS A 179 -2.10 5.96 -4.64
N GLN A 180 -1.98 4.63 -4.65
CA GLN A 180 -0.82 3.92 -4.10
C GLN A 180 0.23 3.75 -5.21
N TYR A 181 1.41 4.33 -5.02
CA TYR A 181 2.52 4.19 -5.96
C TYR A 181 3.31 2.92 -5.68
N LEU A 182 3.65 2.73 -4.40
CA LEU A 182 4.37 1.56 -3.92
C LEU A 182 4.05 1.35 -2.44
N GLY A 183 3.69 0.13 -2.07
CA GLY A 183 3.48 -0.27 -0.69
C GLY A 183 3.87 -1.72 -0.50
N GLY A 184 4.32 -2.08 0.70
CA GLY A 184 4.61 -3.49 0.96
C GLY A 184 5.59 -3.71 2.09
N TYR A 185 6.04 -4.95 2.19
CA TYR A 185 6.88 -5.45 3.27
C TYR A 185 8.11 -6.18 2.71
N TYR A 186 9.22 -6.07 3.44
CA TYR A 186 10.40 -6.89 3.27
C TYR A 186 10.72 -7.51 4.64
N PHE A 187 10.67 -8.84 4.72
CA PHE A 187 11.06 -9.63 5.87
C PHE A 187 12.45 -10.20 5.60
N ARG A 188 13.42 -9.88 6.46
CA ARG A 188 14.77 -10.46 6.38
C ARG A 188 15.05 -11.25 7.66
N PRO A 189 15.28 -12.57 7.60
CA PRO A 189 15.62 -13.33 8.79
C PRO A 189 16.93 -12.81 9.40
N ILE A 190 16.96 -12.66 10.72
CA ILE A 190 18.19 -12.42 11.51
C ILE A 190 18.68 -13.77 12.02
N ASP A 191 17.75 -14.55 12.58
CA ASP A 191 17.89 -15.96 12.94
C ASP A 191 16.50 -16.63 12.88
N GLU A 192 16.39 -17.88 13.36
CA GLU A 192 15.14 -18.65 13.31
C GLU A 192 13.95 -17.97 14.02
N ASN A 193 14.23 -17.18 15.05
CA ASN A 193 13.23 -16.57 15.94
C ASN A 193 13.23 -15.04 15.90
N ASN A 194 14.05 -14.42 15.05
CA ASN A 194 14.15 -12.98 14.92
C ASN A 194 14.13 -12.56 13.45
N THR A 195 13.30 -11.56 13.13
CA THR A 195 13.15 -11.06 11.77
C THR A 195 13.26 -9.54 11.76
N LYS A 196 14.09 -9.03 10.85
CA LYS A 196 14.10 -7.61 10.49
C LYS A 196 12.90 -7.33 9.59
N PHE A 197 11.98 -6.52 10.09
CA PHE A 197 10.78 -6.09 9.39
C PHE A 197 11.00 -4.69 8.80
N MET A 198 10.81 -4.58 7.48
CA MET A 198 10.83 -3.31 6.78
C MET A 198 9.52 -3.10 6.03
N MET A 199 9.00 -1.88 6.06
CA MET A 199 7.75 -1.49 5.39
C MET A 199 7.99 -0.26 4.53
N ILE A 200 7.69 -0.37 3.23
CA ILE A 200 7.69 0.77 2.30
C ILE A 200 6.25 1.27 2.13
N PHE A 201 6.08 2.59 2.12
CA PHE A 201 4.79 3.21 1.84
C PHE A 201 4.94 4.54 1.09
N CYS A 202 4.44 4.56 -0.15
CA CYS A 202 4.33 5.72 -1.01
C CYS A 202 2.92 5.76 -1.61
N ALA A 203 2.08 6.66 -1.10
CA ALA A 203 0.71 6.82 -1.57
C ALA A 203 0.23 8.25 -1.35
N ASP A 204 -0.56 8.78 -2.27
CA ASP A 204 -1.31 10.01 -2.05
C ASP A 204 -2.68 9.64 -1.44
N LEU A 205 -2.93 10.11 -0.21
CA LEU A 205 -4.17 9.80 0.51
C LEU A 205 -5.38 10.62 0.05
N ASN A 206 -5.17 11.53 -0.91
CA ASN A 206 -6.18 12.43 -1.49
C ASN A 206 -7.04 13.13 -0.42
N LEU A 207 -6.41 13.51 0.68
CA LEU A 207 -7.10 14.17 1.78
C LEU A 207 -7.46 15.61 1.36
N PRO A 208 -8.71 16.05 1.55
CA PRO A 208 -9.11 17.44 1.30
C PRO A 208 -8.56 18.33 2.41
N ILE A 209 -7.27 18.64 2.33
CA ILE A 209 -6.51 19.34 3.38
C ILE A 209 -6.36 20.80 2.96
N PRO A 210 -6.95 21.75 3.69
CA PRO A 210 -6.59 23.15 3.58
C PRO A 210 -5.08 23.34 3.79
N ARG A 211 -4.42 24.16 2.97
CA ARG A 211 -2.94 24.32 2.99
C ARG A 211 -2.35 24.60 4.38
N PHE A 212 -3.12 25.22 5.29
CA PHE A 212 -2.64 25.52 6.64
C PHE A 212 -2.43 24.28 7.55
N ILE A 213 -2.95 23.10 7.20
CA ILE A 213 -2.75 21.84 7.96
C ILE A 213 -1.89 20.80 7.21
N SER A 214 -1.28 21.14 6.06
CA SER A 214 -0.43 20.21 5.30
C SER A 214 0.72 19.63 6.13
N ASN A 215 1.39 20.45 6.93
CA ASN A 215 2.50 20.05 7.79
C ASN A 215 2.07 19.07 8.90
N MET A 216 0.82 19.16 9.36
CA MET A 216 0.28 18.24 10.37
C MET A 216 0.01 16.87 9.75
N VAL A 217 -0.44 16.83 8.48
CA VAL A 217 -0.65 15.58 7.75
C VAL A 217 0.66 14.90 7.38
N ALA A 218 1.68 15.67 6.99
CA ALA A 218 3.01 15.12 6.74
C ALA A 218 3.55 14.34 7.95
N LYS A 219 3.31 14.84 9.17
CA LYS A 219 3.69 14.16 10.42
C LYS A 219 2.73 13.04 10.84
N LEU A 220 1.52 13.01 10.29
CA LEU A 220 0.53 11.98 10.63
C LEU A 220 0.94 10.61 10.09
N LYS A 221 1.43 10.54 8.84
CA LYS A 221 1.77 9.26 8.21
C LYS A 221 2.88 8.48 8.94
N PRO A 222 4.05 9.08 9.29
CA PRO A 222 5.06 8.39 10.09
C PRO A 222 4.49 7.86 11.40
N ARG A 223 3.68 8.68 12.10
CA ARG A 223 3.02 8.27 13.35
C ARG A 223 2.08 7.08 13.16
N LEU A 224 1.29 7.05 12.08
CA LEU A 224 0.41 5.91 11.77
C LEU A 224 1.20 4.65 11.44
N MET A 225 2.34 4.76 10.75
CA MET A 225 3.23 3.62 10.49
C MET A 225 3.83 3.07 11.79
N VAL A 226 4.26 3.94 12.70
CA VAL A 226 4.74 3.53 14.04
C VAL A 226 3.63 2.88 14.86
N GLU A 227 2.41 3.42 14.85
CA GLU A 227 1.25 2.82 15.51
C GLU A 227 0.96 1.42 14.96
N LYS A 228 1.00 1.24 13.64
CA LYS A 228 0.87 -0.06 12.99
C LYS A 228 1.98 -1.03 13.40
N ALA A 229 3.24 -0.59 13.40
CA ALA A 229 4.38 -1.42 13.79
C ALA A 229 4.27 -1.90 15.25
N ARG A 230 3.89 -1.01 16.17
CA ARG A 230 3.66 -1.38 17.58
C ARG A 230 2.48 -2.35 17.74
N ASN A 231 1.41 -2.18 16.96
CA ASN A 231 0.29 -3.12 16.97
C ASN A 231 0.68 -4.49 16.38
N LEU A 232 1.55 -4.53 15.36
CA LEU A 232 2.14 -5.77 14.86
C LEU A 232 3.00 -6.45 15.92
N ALA A 233 3.87 -5.71 16.63
CA ALA A 233 4.69 -6.26 17.72
C ALA A 233 3.83 -6.86 18.85
N LYS A 234 2.69 -6.25 19.17
CA LYS A 234 1.69 -6.85 20.09
C LYS A 234 1.04 -8.10 19.49
N ALA A 235 0.74 -8.09 18.20
CA ALA A 235 0.11 -9.21 17.50
C ALA A 235 0.99 -10.46 17.49
N VAL A 236 2.31 -10.29 17.34
CA VAL A 236 3.31 -11.38 17.45
C VAL A 236 3.17 -12.14 18.77
N ASN A 237 2.92 -11.45 19.88
CA ASN A 237 2.73 -12.10 21.18
C ASN A 237 1.32 -12.67 21.37
N LYS A 238 0.31 -12.07 20.72
CA LYS A 238 -1.10 -12.41 20.92
C LYS A 238 -1.56 -13.60 20.07
N TYR A 239 -1.01 -13.77 18.88
CA TYR A 239 -1.42 -14.79 17.92
C TYR A 239 -0.22 -15.67 17.57
N PRO A 240 0.27 -16.53 18.47
CA PRO A 240 1.43 -17.37 18.19
C PRO A 240 1.21 -18.26 16.95
N LEU A 241 2.32 -18.64 16.31
CA LEU A 241 2.34 -19.54 15.15
C LEU A 241 1.58 -20.85 15.45
#